data_AF-G8I2M2-F1
#
_entry.id   AF-G8I2M2-F1
#
_cell.length_a   1.000
_cell.length_b   1.000
_cell.length_c   1.000
_cell.angle_alpha   90.00
_cell.angle_beta   90.00
_cell.angle_gamma   90.00
#
_symmetry.space_group_name_H-M   'P 1'
#
loop_
_entity.id
_entity.type
_entity.pdbx_description
1 polymer ?
#
loop_
_entity_poly.entity_id
_entity_poly.type
_entity_poly.pdbx_seq_one_letter_code
_entity_poly.pdbx_strand_id
1 'polypeptide(L)'
;SGRIDRGTVKVGDSVEIVGLVEKVLTSVVTGLEMFHKTLDLGEAGDNVGVLLRGVDRDQIVRGQVLAAPGSIKTHRTFKGQVYILSKEEG
;
A
#
# COMPACT_ATOMS: atom_id res chain seq x y z
N SER A 1 3.27 6.22 -4.65
CA SER A 1 2.28 7.03 -3.91
C SER A 1 0.96 6.29 -3.87
N GLY A 2 0.11 6.62 -2.91
CA GLY A 2 -1.21 6.02 -2.75
C GLY A 2 -2.03 6.75 -1.69
N ARG A 3 -3.32 6.39 -1.61
CA ARG A 3 -4.18 6.84 -0.52
C ARG A 3 -4.03 5.88 0.65
N ILE A 4 -3.88 6.41 1.87
CA ILE A 4 -3.95 5.59 3.08
C ILE A 4 -5.40 5.14 3.26
N ASP A 5 -5.64 3.83 3.14
CA ASP A 5 -6.99 3.26 3.21
C ASP A 5 -7.51 3.24 4.66
N ARG A 6 -6.67 2.83 5.60
CA ARG A 6 -7.00 2.74 7.03
C ARG A 6 -5.76 2.86 7.91
N GLY A 7 -5.97 3.24 9.17
CA GLY A 7 -4.91 3.36 10.17
C GLY A 7 -4.05 4.61 9.98
N THR A 8 -2.84 4.56 10.52
CA THR A 8 -1.86 5.63 10.46
C THR A 8 -0.47 5.08 10.18
N VAL A 9 0.43 5.92 9.69
CA VAL A 9 1.85 5.59 9.45
C VAL A 9 2.72 6.79 9.82
N LYS A 10 3.84 6.53 10.50
CA LYS A 10 4.82 7.55 10.91
C LYS A 10 6.17 7.28 10.28
N VAL A 11 7.00 8.32 10.19
CA VAL A 11 8.42 8.15 9.90
C VAL A 11 9.06 7.30 11.00
N GLY A 12 9.80 6.27 10.60
CA GLY A 12 10.40 5.28 11.49
C GLY A 12 9.62 3.98 11.62
N ASP A 13 8.35 3.93 11.18
CA ASP A 13 7.56 2.71 11.25
C ASP A 13 8.11 1.63 10.30
N SER A 14 8.11 0.38 10.77
CA SER A 14 8.36 -0.77 9.91
C SER A 14 7.08 -1.18 9.19
N VAL A 15 7.19 -1.50 7.90
CA VAL A 15 6.08 -1.88 7.04
C VAL A 15 6.45 -3.10 6.20
N GLU A 16 5.43 -3.87 5.85
CA GLU A 16 5.50 -4.94 4.85
C GLU A 16 4.96 -4.44 3.51
N ILE A 17 5.63 -4.81 2.43
CA ILE A 17 5.19 -4.63 1.06
C ILE A 17 4.59 -5.97 0.62
N VAL A 18 3.26 -6.03 0.49
CA VAL A 18 2.51 -7.27 0.28
C VAL A 18 1.77 -7.27 -1.06
N GLY A 19 1.65 -8.47 -1.65
CA GLY A 19 0.86 -8.70 -2.87
C GLY A 19 1.70 -8.86 -4.14
N LEU A 20 1.10 -9.48 -5.15
CA LEU A 20 1.59 -9.68 -6.53
C LEU A 20 2.89 -10.48 -6.72
N VAL A 21 3.77 -10.53 -5.72
CA VAL A 21 4.99 -11.34 -5.66
C VAL A 21 4.89 -12.33 -4.51
N GLU A 22 5.64 -13.44 -4.60
CA GLU A 22 5.60 -14.49 -3.56
C GLU A 22 6.24 -14.04 -2.24
N LYS A 23 7.35 -13.30 -2.33
CA LYS A 23 8.11 -12.88 -1.16
C LYS A 23 7.61 -11.54 -0.63
N VAL A 24 7.19 -11.51 0.64
CA VAL A 24 6.94 -10.26 1.36
C VAL A 24 8.27 -9.56 1.63
N LEU A 25 8.35 -8.28 1.28
CA LEU A 25 9.48 -7.43 1.60
C LEU A 25 9.16 -6.61 2.83
N THR A 26 10.15 -6.39 3.69
CA THR A 26 10.04 -5.52 4.86
C THR A 26 10.90 -4.29 4.64
N SER A 27 10.40 -3.13 5.03
CA SER A 27 11.13 -1.87 4.96
C SER A 27 10.79 -0.98 6.15
N VAL A 28 11.50 0.15 6.25
CA VAL A 28 11.25 1.20 7.22
C VAL A 28 10.87 2.47 6.46
N VAL A 29 9.81 3.13 6.91
CA VAL A 29 9.38 4.42 6.38
C VAL A 29 10.39 5.49 6.80
N THR A 30 11.00 6.17 5.84
CA THR A 30 11.99 7.23 6.10
C THR A 30 11.47 8.63 5.82
N GLY A 31 10.30 8.74 5.20
CA GLY A 31 9.67 10.02 4.91
C GLY A 31 8.26 9.83 4.38
N LEU A 32 7.42 10.83 4.65
CA LEU A 32 6.07 10.94 4.12
C LEU A 32 5.94 12.31 3.45
N GLU A 33 5.38 12.34 2.25
CA GLU A 33 5.20 13.58 1.50
C GLU A 33 3.80 13.68 0.90
N MET A 34 3.16 14.84 1.02
CA MET A 34 1.92 15.19 0.34
C MET A 34 2.09 16.56 -0.33
N PHE A 35 1.96 16.64 -1.65
CA PHE A 35 1.99 17.91 -2.41
C PHE A 35 3.13 18.85 -1.98
N HIS A 36 4.39 18.39 -2.09
CA HIS A 36 5.59 19.16 -1.72
C HIS A 36 5.67 19.56 -0.24
N LYS A 37 4.89 18.92 0.64
CA LYS A 37 4.96 19.08 2.09
C LYS A 37 5.38 17.76 2.72
N THR A 38 6.37 17.83 3.60
CA THR A 38 6.74 16.71 4.46
C THR A 38 5.71 16.55 5.56
N LEU A 39 5.40 15.30 5.91
CA LEU A 39 4.53 14.93 7.01
C LEU A 39 5.28 14.06 8.01
N ASP A 40 4.99 14.24 9.30
CA ASP A 40 5.51 13.35 10.36
C ASP A 40 4.60 12.14 10.58
N LEU A 41 3.32 12.31 10.27
CA LEU A 41 2.23 11.33 10.41
C LEU A 41 1.34 11.40 9.17
N GLY A 42 1.04 10.27 8.57
CA GLY A 42 -0.04 10.10 7.60
C GLY A 42 -1.21 9.35 8.23
N GLU A 43 -2.42 9.75 7.88
CA GLU A 43 -3.66 9.14 8.37
C GLU A 43 -4.61 8.73 7.23
N ALA A 44 -5.59 7.90 7.57
CA ALA A 44 -6.57 7.39 6.62
C ALA A 44 -7.25 8.54 5.85
N GLY A 45 -7.20 8.46 4.53
CA GLY A 45 -7.69 9.51 3.64
C GLY A 45 -6.60 10.29 2.91
N ASP A 46 -5.39 10.37 3.48
CA ASP A 46 -4.28 11.11 2.92
C ASP A 46 -3.74 10.47 1.64
N ASN A 47 -3.49 11.30 0.63
CA ASN A 47 -2.77 10.90 -0.58
C ASN A 47 -1.28 11.22 -0.41
N VAL A 48 -0.45 10.21 -0.18
CA VAL A 48 0.96 10.40 0.18
C VAL A 48 1.93 9.65 -0.73
N GLY A 49 3.11 10.22 -0.89
CA GLY A 49 4.34 9.50 -1.19
C GLY A 49 4.93 8.95 0.11
N VAL A 50 5.37 7.70 0.09
CA VAL A 50 6.06 7.05 1.21
C VAL A 50 7.46 6.71 0.74
N LEU A 51 8.47 7.25 1.41
CA LEU A 51 9.87 6.90 1.16
C LEU A 51 10.23 5.67 1.98
N LEU A 52 10.79 4.65 1.32
CA LEU A 52 11.10 3.36 1.90
C LEU A 52 12.62 3.15 1.91
N ARG A 53 13.16 2.72 3.04
CA ARG A 53 14.59 2.44 3.16
C ARG A 53 14.99 1.22 2.35
N GLY A 54 15.98 1.40 1.47
CA GLY A 54 16.66 0.29 0.78
C GLY A 54 15.73 -0.52 -0.13
N VAL A 55 14.68 0.12 -0.65
CA VAL A 55 13.77 -0.48 -1.63
C VAL A 55 13.92 0.26 -2.94
N ASP A 56 14.39 -0.44 -3.95
CA ASP A 56 14.53 0.08 -5.30
C ASP A 56 13.21 0.00 -6.06
N ARG A 57 13.09 0.84 -7.10
CA ARG A 57 11.85 0.97 -7.87
C ARG A 57 11.45 -0.31 -8.61
N ASP A 58 12.42 -1.12 -9.01
CA ASP A 58 12.21 -2.39 -9.71
C ASP A 58 11.76 -3.52 -8.76
N GLN A 59 11.94 -3.35 -7.44
CA GLN A 59 11.48 -4.29 -6.42
C GLN A 59 10.00 -4.11 -6.07
N ILE A 60 9.36 -3.04 -6.54
CA ILE A 60 7.95 -2.74 -6.26
C ILE A 60 7.15 -2.61 -7.55
N VAL A 61 5.91 -3.07 -7.50
CA VAL A 61 4.97 -2.99 -8.63
C VAL A 61 3.64 -2.38 -8.19
N ARG A 62 2.99 -1.66 -9.09
CA ARG A 62 1.67 -1.07 -8.81
C ARG A 62 0.66 -2.18 -8.53
N GLY A 63 -0.11 -2.01 -7.46
CA GLY A 63 -1.09 -2.99 -6.96
C GLY A 63 -0.64 -3.73 -5.71
N GLN A 64 0.62 -3.58 -5.30
CA GLN A 64 1.06 -3.96 -3.95
C GLN A 64 0.55 -2.97 -2.91
N VAL A 65 0.53 -3.43 -1.65
CA VAL A 65 0.05 -2.66 -0.50
C VAL A 65 1.15 -2.54 0.54
N LEU A 66 1.27 -1.36 1.17
CA LEU A 66 2.06 -1.18 2.38
C LEU A 66 1.16 -1.47 3.58
N ALA A 67 1.60 -2.37 4.46
CA ALA A 67 0.82 -2.79 5.62
C ALA A 67 1.68 -2.85 6.88
N ALA A 68 1.03 -2.72 8.05
CA ALA A 68 1.69 -3.04 9.31
C ALA A 68 2.12 -4.53 9.30
N PRO A 69 3.31 -4.88 9.81
CA PRO A 69 3.83 -6.25 9.73
C PRO A 69 2.84 -7.29 10.27
N GLY A 70 2.58 -8.34 9.48
CA GLY A 70 1.67 -9.44 9.83
C GLY A 70 0.18 -9.09 9.81
N SER A 71 -0.20 -7.85 9.50
CA SER A 71 -1.61 -7.42 9.52
C SER A 71 -2.42 -7.87 8.30
N ILE A 72 -1.76 -8.21 7.19
CA ILE A 72 -2.39 -8.64 5.94
C ILE A 72 -1.70 -9.92 5.44
N LYS A 73 -2.53 -10.88 5.02
CA LYS A 73 -2.08 -12.09 4.32
C LYS A 73 -2.59 -12.06 2.88
N THR A 74 -1.77 -12.55 1.97
CA THR A 74 -2.13 -12.66 0.55
C THR A 74 -2.86 -13.98 0.29
N HIS A 75 -3.81 -13.95 -0.63
CA HIS A 75 -4.62 -15.11 -1.00
C HIS A 75 -4.72 -15.21 -2.52
N ARG A 76 -4.73 -16.44 -3.05
CA ARG A 76 -4.87 -16.73 -4.50
C ARG A 76 -6.25 -17.23 -4.89
N THR A 77 -7.02 -17.69 -3.92
CA THR A 77 -8.33 -18.31 -4.13
C THR A 77 -9.30 -17.69 -3.14
N PHE A 78 -10.44 -17.24 -3.64
CA PHE A 78 -11.50 -16.64 -2.85
C PHE A 78 -12.85 -16.96 -3.50
N LYS A 79 -13.93 -16.85 -2.73
CA LYS A 79 -15.30 -16.85 -3.26
C LYS A 79 -15.73 -15.40 -3.45
N GLY A 80 -16.29 -15.07 -4.60
CA GLY A 80 -16.78 -13.73 -4.92
C GLY A 80 -18.15 -13.81 -5.59
N GLN A 81 -18.94 -12.77 -5.38
CA GLN A 81 -20.18 -12.55 -6.12
C GLN A 81 -19.90 -11.52 -7.22
N VAL A 82 -20.33 -11.82 -8.45
CA VAL A 82 -20.09 -10.97 -9.61
C VAL A 82 -21.44 -10.62 -10.23
N TYR A 83 -21.62 -9.34 -10.56
CA TYR A 83 -22.73 -8.85 -11.37
C TYR A 83 -22.22 -8.56 -12.79
N ILE A 84 -22.92 -9.08 -13.79
CA ILE A 84 -22.56 -8.90 -15.20
C ILE A 84 -23.49 -7.83 -15.76
N LEU A 85 -22.90 -6.70 -16.16
CA LEU A 85 -23.64 -5.58 -16.76
C LEU A 85 -24.32 -6.00 -18.05
N SER A 86 -25.54 -5.49 -18.28
CA SER A 86 -26.18 -5.58 -19.58
C SER A 86 -25.49 -4.67 -20.59
N LYS A 87 -25.81 -4.84 -21.87
CA LYS A 87 -25.28 -3.97 -22.93
C LYS A 87 -25.73 -2.52 -22.76
N GLU A 88 -26.94 -2.30 -22.23
CA GLU A 88 -27.54 -0.97 -22.06
C GLU A 88 -26.96 -0.21 -20.86
N GLU A 89 -26.36 -0.91 -19.90
CA GLU A 89 -25.69 -0.33 -18.74
C GLU A 89 -24.23 0.09 -19.03
N GLY A 90 -23.67 -0.28 -20.21
CA GLY A 90 -22.23 -0.17 -20.54
C GLY A 90 -21.91 0.67 -21.78
#